data_AF-A0A2U2J325-F1
#
_entry.id   AF-A0A2U2J325-F1
#
_cell.length_a   1.000
_cell.length_b   1.000
_cell.length_c   1.000
_cell.angle_alpha   90.00
_cell.angle_beta   90.00
_cell.angle_gamma   90.00
#
_symmetry.space_group_name_H-M   'P 1'
#
loop_
_entity.id
_entity.type
_entity.pdbx_description
1 polymer ?
#
loop_
_entity_poly.entity_id
_entity_poly.type
_entity_poly.pdbx_seq_one_letter_code
_entity_poly.pdbx_strand_id
1 'polypeptide(L)'
;MNHVIHPVQDDAHQTAPPPAHEPGQQHPIGIYFKIWGLLFVLSAMSYAVDYFAVQGVMRWVLIITFMILKAGLIVAVFMHMMWERMALIYAILVPPLALGTLVWLMWIESDYTFWTRILFFDGGG
;
A
#
# COMPACT_ATOMS: atom_id res chain seq x y z
N MET A 1 7.14 -58.67 54.34
CA MET A 1 5.88 -58.00 53.94
C MET A 1 6.13 -56.51 54.07
N ASN A 2 6.58 -55.86 52.99
CA ASN A 2 6.81 -54.42 52.96
C ASN A 2 5.48 -53.74 52.68
N HIS A 3 4.92 -53.17 53.73
CA HIS A 3 3.77 -52.29 53.65
C HIS A 3 4.20 -50.96 53.02
N VAL A 4 3.90 -50.78 51.74
CA VAL A 4 3.97 -49.47 51.09
C VAL A 4 2.69 -48.72 51.49
N ILE A 5 2.77 -47.85 52.50
CA ILE A 5 1.77 -46.79 52.69
C ILE A 5 1.96 -45.84 51.49
N HIS A 6 0.95 -45.67 50.64
CA HIS A 6 0.84 -44.44 49.89
C HIS A 6 0.37 -43.36 50.88
N PRO A 7 1.18 -42.34 51.22
CA PRO A 7 0.64 -41.21 51.95
C PRO A 7 -0.46 -40.60 51.08
N VAL A 8 -1.61 -40.41 51.72
CA VAL A 8 -2.77 -39.68 51.21
C VAL A 8 -2.26 -38.43 50.48
N GLN A 9 -2.64 -38.32 49.20
CA GLN A 9 -2.49 -37.11 48.42
C GLN A 9 -3.36 -36.07 49.12
N ASP A 10 -2.76 -35.26 49.98
CA ASP A 10 -3.42 -34.08 50.52
C ASP A 10 -3.79 -33.22 49.32
N ASP A 11 -5.09 -33.10 49.07
CA ASP A 11 -5.73 -32.10 48.21
C ASP A 11 -5.50 -30.72 48.83
N ALA A 12 -4.23 -30.32 48.94
CA ALA A 12 -3.87 -28.94 49.07
C ALA A 12 -4.33 -28.28 47.78
N HIS A 13 -5.47 -27.59 47.88
CA HIS A 13 -5.91 -26.59 46.93
C HIS A 13 -4.75 -25.66 46.57
N GLN A 14 -3.93 -26.07 45.60
CA GLN A 14 -3.12 -25.18 44.80
C GLN A 14 -4.13 -24.34 44.03
N THR A 15 -4.51 -23.24 44.67
CA THR A 15 -5.01 -22.04 44.01
C THR A 15 -3.88 -21.56 43.12
N ALA A 16 -3.74 -22.22 41.98
CA ALA A 16 -2.94 -21.73 40.88
C ALA A 16 -3.36 -20.27 40.66
N PRO A 17 -2.41 -19.31 40.61
CA PRO A 17 -2.75 -17.94 40.31
C PRO A 17 -3.58 -17.93 39.02
N PRO A 18 -4.64 -17.09 38.93
CA PRO A 18 -5.47 -17.02 37.74
C PRO A 18 -4.55 -16.86 36.52
N PRO A 19 -4.84 -17.51 35.38
CA PRO A 19 -4.05 -17.30 34.19
C PRO A 19 -4.02 -15.79 33.94
N ALA A 20 -2.83 -15.22 34.10
CA ALA A 20 -2.59 -13.84 33.75
C ALA A 20 -2.96 -13.76 32.28
N HIS A 21 -4.12 -13.15 32.00
CA HIS A 21 -4.49 -12.80 30.66
C HIS A 21 -3.45 -11.77 30.26
N GLU A 22 -2.39 -12.19 29.59
CA GLU A 22 -1.53 -11.30 28.85
C GLU A 22 -2.47 -10.51 27.93
N PRO A 23 -2.71 -9.21 28.20
CA PRO A 23 -3.55 -8.43 27.32
C PRO A 23 -2.80 -8.45 25.99
N GLY A 24 -3.45 -9.08 25.01
CA GLY A 24 -2.91 -9.30 23.69
C GLY A 24 -2.20 -8.06 23.17
N GLN A 25 -1.15 -8.32 22.41
CA GLN A 25 -0.39 -7.38 21.60
C GLN A 25 -1.35 -6.56 20.68
N GLN A 26 -2.06 -5.60 21.26
CA GLN A 26 -3.23 -4.92 20.70
C GLN A 26 -2.86 -3.55 20.13
N HIS A 27 -1.72 -3.51 19.44
CA HIS A 27 -1.28 -2.35 18.67
C HIS A 27 -1.71 -2.28 17.17
N PRO A 28 -2.67 -3.05 16.62
CA PRO A 28 -3.11 -2.82 15.22
C PRO A 28 -4.13 -1.68 15.04
N ILE A 29 -5.04 -1.42 15.99
CA ILE A 29 -6.24 -0.59 15.73
C ILE A 29 -5.91 0.90 15.50
N GLY A 30 -4.94 1.43 16.24
CA GLY A 30 -4.57 2.85 16.16
C GLY A 30 -3.87 3.22 14.85
N ILE A 31 -3.20 2.25 14.23
CA ILE A 31 -2.51 2.41 12.95
C ILE A 31 -3.57 2.60 11.84
N TYR A 32 -4.56 1.71 11.74
CA TYR A 32 -5.62 1.82 10.73
C TYR A 32 -6.38 3.16 10.80
N PHE A 33 -6.69 3.66 12.00
CA PHE A 33 -7.33 4.98 12.16
C PHE A 33 -6.46 6.15 11.66
N LYS A 34 -5.15 6.09 11.91
CA LYS A 34 -4.18 7.10 11.43
C LYS A 34 -4.12 7.12 9.90
N ILE A 35 -4.10 5.95 9.29
CA ILE A 35 -4.07 5.80 7.83
C ILE A 35 -5.39 6.19 7.19
N TRP A 36 -6.50 5.81 7.81
CA TRP A 36 -7.82 6.24 7.38
C TRP A 36 -7.92 7.77 7.39
N GLY A 37 -7.43 8.42 8.45
CA GLY A 37 -7.34 9.88 8.52
C GLY A 37 -6.43 10.47 7.43
N LEU A 38 -5.23 9.91 7.23
CA LEU A 38 -4.32 10.36 6.18
C LEU A 38 -4.92 10.22 4.78
N LEU A 39 -5.55 9.09 4.46
CA LEU A 39 -6.23 8.88 3.18
C LEU A 39 -7.39 9.85 3.00
N PHE A 40 -8.17 10.11 4.06
CA PHE A 40 -9.25 11.09 4.03
C PHE A 40 -8.74 12.50 3.73
N VAL A 41 -7.71 12.95 4.44
CA VAL A 41 -7.08 14.27 4.21
C VAL A 41 -6.52 14.37 2.79
N LEU A 42 -5.85 13.31 2.32
CA LEU A 42 -5.27 13.28 0.99
C LEU A 42 -6.35 13.28 -0.12
N SER A 43 -7.44 12.56 0.07
CA SER A 43 -8.62 12.60 -0.81
C SER A 43 -9.29 13.99 -0.80
N ALA A 44 -9.38 14.64 0.36
CA ALA A 44 -9.90 15.99 0.47
C ALA A 44 -9.00 17.02 -0.23
N MET A 45 -7.67 16.88 -0.11
CA MET A 45 -6.71 17.71 -0.85
C MET A 45 -6.80 17.49 -2.36
N SER A 46 -6.97 16.24 -2.81
CA SER A 46 -7.20 15.94 -4.23
C SER A 46 -8.46 16.65 -4.74
N TYR A 47 -9.55 16.62 -3.96
CA TYR A 47 -10.79 17.31 -4.30
C TYR A 47 -10.63 18.84 -4.28
N ALA A 48 -9.83 19.38 -3.36
CA ALA A 48 -9.54 20.81 -3.30
C ALA A 48 -8.81 21.29 -4.56
N VAL A 49 -7.89 20.49 -5.11
CA VAL A 49 -7.25 20.80 -6.40
C VAL A 49 -8.26 20.88 -7.52
N ASP A 50 -9.19 19.93 -7.58
CA ASP A 50 -10.27 19.96 -8.57
C ASP A 50 -11.18 21.19 -8.36
N TYR A 51 -11.42 21.60 -7.11
CA TYR A 51 -12.19 22.79 -6.76
C TYR A 51 -11.52 24.11 -7.18
N PHE A 52 -10.20 24.20 -7.05
CA PHE A 52 -9.43 25.38 -7.51
C PHE A 52 -9.37 25.51 -9.03
N ALA A 53 -9.99 24.59 -9.79
CA ALA A 53 -10.11 24.62 -11.24
C ALA A 53 -8.77 24.90 -11.95
N VAL A 54 -7.68 24.35 -11.42
CA VAL A 54 -6.33 24.60 -11.93
C VAL A 54 -6.25 24.11 -13.37
N GLN A 55 -6.00 25.01 -14.32
CA GLN A 55 -6.00 24.68 -15.75
C GLN A 55 -4.59 24.33 -16.25
N GLY A 56 -4.52 23.53 -17.32
CA GLY A 56 -3.28 23.18 -17.99
C GLY A 56 -2.44 22.10 -17.28
N VAL A 57 -1.12 22.17 -17.44
CA VAL A 57 -0.14 21.18 -16.94
C VAL A 57 -0.21 21.00 -15.43
N MET A 58 -0.56 22.06 -14.71
CA MET A 58 -0.71 22.04 -13.24
C MET A 58 -1.73 20.97 -12.82
N ARG A 59 -2.86 20.83 -13.51
CA ARG A 59 -3.87 19.80 -13.19
C ARG A 59 -3.32 18.38 -13.35
N TRP A 60 -2.58 18.14 -14.42
CA TRP A 60 -1.97 16.84 -14.70
C TRP A 60 -0.95 16.44 -13.64
N VAL A 61 -0.05 17.37 -13.28
CA VAL A 61 0.95 17.13 -12.24
C VAL A 61 0.28 16.82 -10.91
N LEU A 62 -0.68 17.64 -10.47
CA LEU A 62 -1.32 17.43 -9.18
C LEU A 62 -2.14 16.13 -9.16
N ILE A 63 -2.91 15.81 -10.20
CA ILE A 63 -3.67 14.54 -10.27
C ILE A 63 -2.71 13.34 -10.12
N ILE A 64 -1.63 13.31 -10.88
CA ILE A 64 -0.64 12.22 -10.82
C ILE A 64 0.01 12.17 -9.42
N THR A 65 0.37 13.32 -8.85
CA THR A 65 0.93 13.41 -7.49
C THR A 65 -0.03 12.83 -6.45
N PHE A 66 -1.32 13.22 -6.44
CA PHE A 66 -2.30 12.64 -5.51
C PHE A 66 -2.54 11.15 -5.77
N MET A 67 -2.48 10.72 -7.03
CA MET A 67 -2.59 9.30 -7.40
C MET A 67 -1.44 8.48 -6.82
N ILE A 68 -0.20 8.96 -6.94
CA ILE A 68 0.99 8.29 -6.39
C ILE A 68 0.99 8.35 -4.87
N LEU A 69 0.68 9.51 -4.25
CA LEU A 69 0.66 9.62 -2.79
C LEU A 69 -0.36 8.65 -2.18
N LYS A 70 -1.58 8.56 -2.72
CA LYS A 70 -2.60 7.68 -2.13
C LYS A 70 -2.26 6.21 -2.34
N ALA A 71 -1.77 5.84 -3.54
CA ALA A 71 -1.36 4.48 -3.84
C ALA A 71 -0.13 4.07 -3.03
N GLY A 72 0.86 4.96 -2.91
CA GLY A 72 2.05 4.79 -2.09
C GLY A 72 1.74 4.66 -0.61
N LEU A 73 0.75 5.41 -0.10
CA LEU A 73 0.31 5.30 1.30
C LEU A 73 -0.41 3.97 1.57
N ILE A 74 -1.23 3.49 0.63
CA ILE A 74 -1.86 2.16 0.70
C ILE A 74 -0.77 1.07 0.66
N VAL A 75 0.20 1.17 -0.26
CA VAL A 75 1.34 0.25 -0.40
C VAL A 75 2.36 0.39 0.73
N ALA A 76 2.45 1.51 1.44
CA ALA A 76 3.31 1.61 2.61
C ALA A 76 2.65 0.92 3.82
N VAL A 77 1.32 0.77 3.84
CA VAL A 77 0.60 0.37 5.06
C VAL A 77 0.12 -1.07 4.97
N PHE A 78 -0.56 -1.42 3.89
CA PHE A 78 -1.00 -2.80 3.62
C PHE A 78 0.17 -3.65 3.12
N MET A 79 1.00 -3.01 2.30
CA MET A 79 2.43 -3.20 2.24
C MET A 79 3.15 -3.69 3.49
N HIS A 80 3.78 -2.75 4.19
CA HIS A 80 4.84 -2.90 5.18
C HIS A 80 4.59 -3.97 6.27
N MET A 81 3.34 -4.27 6.60
CA MET A 81 2.94 -5.21 7.67
C MET A 81 3.20 -6.71 7.46
N MET A 82 3.66 -7.20 6.29
CA MET A 82 3.75 -8.65 6.05
C MET A 82 5.12 -9.11 5.51
N TRP A 83 6.09 -9.42 6.38
CA TRP A 83 7.49 -9.72 6.05
C TRP A 83 7.72 -11.03 5.21
N GLU A 84 6.69 -11.67 4.65
CA GLU A 84 6.80 -12.84 3.73
C GLU A 84 6.44 -12.53 2.24
N ARG A 85 6.13 -11.28 1.87
CA ARG A 85 5.33 -10.91 0.67
C ARG A 85 6.06 -10.42 -0.59
N MET A 86 7.37 -10.62 -0.78
CA MET A 86 8.08 -10.01 -1.93
C MET A 86 7.41 -10.32 -3.28
N ALA A 87 6.90 -11.54 -3.46
CA ALA A 87 6.18 -11.94 -4.67
C ALA A 87 4.86 -11.17 -4.92
N LEU A 88 4.09 -10.86 -3.87
CA LEU A 88 2.85 -10.09 -3.98
C LEU A 88 3.11 -8.62 -4.31
N ILE A 89 4.22 -8.07 -3.84
CA ILE A 89 4.67 -6.73 -4.25
C ILE A 89 4.95 -6.72 -5.76
N TYR A 90 5.75 -7.65 -6.26
CA TYR A 90 6.01 -7.73 -7.69
C TYR A 90 4.72 -7.98 -8.49
N ALA A 91 3.82 -8.85 -8.03
CA ALA A 91 2.57 -9.11 -8.75
C ALA A 91 1.65 -7.87 -8.91
N ILE A 92 1.66 -6.94 -7.95
CA ILE A 92 0.85 -5.70 -8.01
C ILE A 92 1.61 -4.54 -8.67
N LEU A 93 2.94 -4.47 -8.50
CA LEU A 93 3.76 -3.35 -9.00
C LEU A 93 4.19 -3.56 -10.46
N VAL A 94 4.41 -4.81 -10.88
CA VAL A 94 4.85 -5.15 -12.23
C VAL A 94 3.80 -4.82 -13.29
N PRO A 95 2.48 -5.09 -13.13
CA PRO A 95 1.51 -4.76 -14.16
C PRO A 95 1.40 -3.25 -14.45
N PRO A 96 1.32 -2.35 -13.44
CA PRO A 96 1.37 -0.91 -13.66
C PRO A 96 2.66 -0.43 -14.32
N LEU A 97 3.81 -0.98 -13.91
CA LEU A 97 5.11 -0.62 -14.51
C LEU A 97 5.24 -1.10 -15.95
N ALA A 98 4.80 -2.33 -16.26
CA ALA A 98 4.79 -2.85 -17.61
C ALA A 98 3.92 -1.99 -18.53
N LEU A 99 2.71 -1.66 -18.08
CA LEU A 99 1.82 -0.74 -18.80
C LEU A 99 2.44 0.65 -18.96
N GLY A 100 3.08 1.19 -17.91
CA GLY A 100 3.79 2.47 -17.98
C GLY A 100 4.90 2.46 -19.02
N THR A 101 5.71 1.40 -19.08
CA THR A 101 6.76 1.21 -20.09
C THR A 101 6.19 1.10 -21.50
N LEU A 102 5.09 0.36 -21.70
CA LEU A 102 4.44 0.26 -23.01
C LEU A 102 3.88 1.60 -23.49
N VAL A 103 3.23 2.36 -22.60
CA VAL A 103 2.73 3.71 -22.91
C VAL A 103 3.88 4.66 -23.24
N TRP A 104 4.98 4.59 -22.48
CA TRP A 104 6.18 5.40 -22.73
C TRP A 104 6.84 5.08 -24.07
N LEU A 105 6.93 3.80 -24.44
CA LEU A 105 7.42 3.38 -25.76
C LEU A 105 6.51 3.88 -26.89
N MET A 106 5.18 3.79 -26.72
CA MET A 106 4.23 4.33 -27.70
C MET A 106 4.32 5.84 -27.86
N TRP A 107 4.58 6.59 -26.77
CA TRP A 107 4.82 8.02 -26.86
C TRP A 107 5.99 8.32 -27.80
N ILE A 108 7.13 7.65 -27.59
CA ILE A 108 8.34 7.86 -28.37
C ILE A 108 8.11 7.53 -29.86
N GLU A 109 7.49 6.40 -30.16
CA GLU A 109 7.10 6.00 -31.54
C GLU A 109 6.17 7.02 -32.21
N SER A 110 5.22 7.59 -31.46
CA SER A 110 4.31 8.62 -31.96
C SER A 110 5.06 9.88 -32.38
N ASP A 111 6.04 10.32 -31.60
CA ASP A 111 6.86 11.49 -31.94
C ASP A 111 7.71 11.24 -33.21
N TYR A 112 8.31 10.05 -33.35
CA TYR A 112 9.05 9.69 -34.57
C TYR A 112 8.15 9.65 -35.80
N THR A 113 6.97 9.04 -35.69
CA THR A 113 5.99 8.98 -36.80
C THR A 113 5.54 10.38 -37.21
N PHE A 114 5.33 11.27 -36.24
CA PHE A 114 4.98 12.67 -36.50
C PHE A 114 6.10 13.43 -37.23
N TRP A 115 7.35 13.29 -36.76
CA TRP A 115 8.51 13.93 -37.39
C TRP A 115 8.78 13.43 -38.80
N THR A 116 8.71 12.11 -39.03
CA THR A 116 8.85 11.53 -40.36
C THR A 116 7.74 12.03 -41.29
N ARG A 117 6.50 12.17 -40.79
CA ARG A 117 5.40 12.73 -41.58
C ARG A 117 5.67 14.17 -42.02
N ILE A 118 6.16 15.03 -41.12
CA ILE A 118 6.54 16.40 -41.48
C ILE A 118 7.66 16.37 -42.51
N LEU A 119 8.76 15.66 -42.27
CA LEU A 119 9.92 15.65 -43.17
C LEU A 119 9.59 15.18 -44.60
N PHE A 120 8.70 14.19 -44.76
CA PHE A 120 8.35 13.64 -46.06
C PHE A 120 7.15 14.33 -46.75
N PHE A 121 6.21 14.91 -46.00
CA PHE A 121 5.05 15.61 -46.60
C PHE A 121 5.21 17.14 -46.67
N ASP A 122 6.10 17.74 -45.88
CA ASP A 122 6.40 19.20 -45.90
C ASP A 122 7.65 19.53 -46.75
N GLY A 123 8.64 18.62 -46.80
CA GLY A 123 9.87 18.79 -47.60
C GLY A 123 9.78 18.36 -49.07
N GLY A 124 8.61 17.93 -49.53
CA GLY A 124 8.37 17.37 -50.88
C GLY A 124 7.63 18.29 -51.86
N GLY A 125 7.57 19.60 -51.59
CA GLY A 125 7.00 20.64 -52.46
C GLY A 125 8.05 21.53 -53.09
#